data_AF-A0A6V8N497-F1
#
_entry.id   AF-A0A6V8N497-F1
#
_cell.length_a   1.000
_cell.length_b   1.000
_cell.length_c   1.000
_cell.angle_alpha   90.00
_cell.angle_beta   90.00
_cell.angle_gamma   90.00
#
_symmetry.space_group_name_H-M   'P 1'
#
loop_
_entity.id
_entity.type
_entity.pdbx_description
1 polymer ?
#
loop_
_entity_poly.entity_id
_entity_poly.type
_entity_poly.pdbx_seq_one_letter_code
_entity_poly.pdbx_strand_id
1 'polypeptide(L)' 'MAREVLKNKEFDLVSVIYNASQAVETCSQYLQDTEGDQELERFFNQVININSELVQQGRQLLKKCIE' A
#
# COMPACT_ATOMS: atom_id res chain seq x y z
N MET A 1 -24.73 -0.99 -18.55
CA MET A 1 -23.97 0.26 -18.29
C MET A 1 -23.06 0.13 -17.05
N ALA A 2 -22.25 -0.94 -16.93
CA ALA A 2 -21.39 -1.15 -15.74
C ALA A 2 -19.89 -1.20 -16.06
N ARG A 3 -19.53 -1.21 -17.35
CA ARG A 3 -18.18 -1.53 -17.82
C ARG A 3 -17.36 -0.32 -18.31
N GLU A 4 -17.97 0.86 -18.41
CA GLU A 4 -17.26 2.11 -18.74
C GLU A 4 -16.66 2.82 -17.52
N VAL A 5 -17.00 2.39 -16.29
CA VAL A 5 -16.54 3.01 -15.04
C VAL A 5 -15.11 2.60 -14.66
N LEU A 6 -14.53 1.58 -15.32
CA LEU A 6 -13.27 0.91 -14.94
C LEU A 6 -12.09 1.21 -15.89
N LYS A 7 -12.00 2.43 -16.41
CA LYS A 7 -10.78 2.95 -17.07
C LYS A 7 -10.46 4.35 -16.59
N ASN A 8 -10.52 4.55 -15.29
CA ASN A 8 -10.13 5.81 -14.68
C ASN A 8 -8.77 5.56 -14.01
N LYS A 9 -7.69 6.00 -14.68
CA LYS A 9 -6.31 5.82 -14.22
C LYS A 9 -6.09 6.44 -12.83
N GLU A 10 -6.84 7.49 -12.50
CA GLU A 10 -6.84 8.10 -11.17
C GLU A 10 -7.52 7.19 -10.13
N PHE A 11 -8.65 6.57 -10.48
CA PHE A 11 -9.30 5.56 -9.64
C PHE A 11 -8.41 4.33 -9.43
N ASP A 12 -7.74 3.85 -10.49
CA ASP A 12 -6.80 2.74 -10.42
C ASP A 12 -5.61 3.09 -9.51
N LEU A 13 -5.07 4.31 -9.63
CA LEU A 13 -4.00 4.81 -8.76
C LEU A 13 -4.44 4.92 -7.30
N VAL A 14 -5.64 5.45 -7.03
CA VAL A 14 -6.21 5.49 -5.68
C VAL A 14 -6.37 4.09 -5.11
N SER A 15 -6.82 3.12 -5.93
CA SER A 15 -6.97 1.73 -5.53
C SER A 15 -5.62 1.09 -5.17
N VAL A 16 -4.56 1.38 -5.93
CA VAL A 16 -3.20 0.91 -5.60
C VAL A 16 -2.71 1.52 -4.29
N ILE A 17 -2.87 2.83 -4.09
CA ILE A 17 -2.50 3.51 -2.83
C ILE A 17 -3.25 2.91 -1.65
N TYR A 18 -4.55 2.65 -1.80
CA TYR A 18 -5.38 2.07 -0.76
C TYR A 18 -4.92 0.66 -0.37
N ASN A 19 -4.65 -0.22 -1.34
CA ASN A 19 -4.17 -1.57 -1.06
C ASN A 19 -2.78 -1.57 -0.40
N ALA A 20 -1.86 -0.72 -0.85
CA ALA A 20 -0.56 -0.56 -0.20
C ALA A 20 -0.70 -0.03 1.24
N SER A 21 -1.62 0.92 1.48
CA SER A 21 -1.90 1.43 2.83
C SER A 21 -2.46 0.32 3.74
N GLN A 22 -3.41 -0.48 3.24
CA GLN A 22 -3.93 -1.63 3.99
C GLN A 22 -2.87 -2.68 4.28
N ALA A 23 -1.94 -2.92 3.34
CA ALA A 23 -0.83 -3.85 3.56
C ALA A 23 0.07 -3.38 4.72
N VAL A 24 0.37 -2.07 4.80
CA VAL A 24 1.09 -1.49 5.95
C VAL A 24 0.34 -1.77 7.25
N GLU A 25 -0.94 -1.41 7.34
CA GLU A 25 -1.74 -1.60 8.55
C GLU A 25 -1.82 -3.07 8.99
N THR A 26 -2.08 -3.96 8.03
CA THR A 26 -2.23 -5.40 8.28
C THR A 26 -0.91 -6.03 8.71
N CYS A 27 0.19 -5.74 8.00
CA CYS A 27 1.51 -6.27 8.36
C CYS A 27 2.02 -5.70 9.70
N SER A 28 1.71 -4.45 10.03
CA SER A 28 2.03 -3.88 11.34
C SER A 28 1.31 -4.58 12.48
N GLN A 29 0.08 -5.08 12.26
CA GLN A 29 -0.62 -5.92 13.24
C GLN A 29 0.06 -7.27 13.39
N TYR A 30 0.38 -7.95 12.28
CA TYR A 30 1.03 -9.26 12.32
C TYR A 30 2.46 -9.25 12.86
N LEU A 31 3.15 -8.10 12.80
CA LEU A 31 4.46 -7.94 13.42
C LEU A 31 4.44 -8.19 14.94
N GLN A 32 3.29 -8.02 15.59
CA GLN A 32 3.14 -8.34 17.02
C GLN A 32 3.25 -9.85 17.27
N ASP A 33 2.82 -10.68 16.32
CA ASP A 33 2.84 -12.13 16.44
C ASP A 33 4.22 -12.75 16.14
N THR A 34 5.17 -11.95 15.65
CA THR A 34 6.51 -12.43 15.27
C THR A 34 7.54 -12.32 16.39
N GLU A 35 7.14 -11.91 17.60
CA GLU A 35 8.07 -11.66 18.71
C GLU A 35 9.02 -12.85 18.95
N GLY A 36 10.32 -12.59 18.79
CA GLY A 36 11.37 -13.58 19.00
C GLY A 36 11.77 -14.37 17.75
N ASP A 37 11.08 -14.19 16.63
CA ASP A 37 11.49 -14.67 15.31
C ASP A 37 12.06 -13.53 14.46
N GLN A 38 13.39 -13.38 14.52
CA GLN A 38 14.10 -12.30 13.85
C GLN A 38 13.96 -12.33 12.32
N GLU A 39 13.75 -13.51 11.72
CA GLU A 39 13.61 -13.64 10.27
C GLU A 39 12.23 -13.15 9.83
N LEU A 40 11.17 -13.57 10.54
CA LEU A 40 9.82 -13.08 10.29
C LEU A 40 9.67 -11.59 10.59
N GLU A 41 10.23 -11.11 11.71
CA GLU A 41 10.25 -9.68 12.05
C GLU A 41 10.90 -8.86 10.93
N ARG A 42 12.05 -9.31 10.41
CA ARG A 42 12.75 -8.63 9.31
C ARG A 42 11.91 -8.62 8.05
N PHE A 43 11.31 -9.75 7.69
CA PHE A 43 10.49 -9.85 6.48
C PHE A 43 9.26 -8.94 6.57
N PHE A 44 8.55 -8.92 7.69
CA PHE A 44 7.35 -8.10 7.86
C PHE A 44 7.68 -6.61 7.86
N ASN A 45 8.76 -6.21 8.53
CA ASN A 45 9.28 -4.85 8.46
C ASN A 45 9.64 -4.44 7.02
N GLN A 46 10.24 -5.34 6.23
CA GLN A 46 10.54 -5.07 4.83
C GLN A 46 9.27 -4.82 4.00
N VAL A 47 8.24 -5.65 4.20
CA VAL A 47 6.93 -5.47 3.52
C VAL A 47 6.29 -4.14 3.90
N ILE A 48 6.31 -3.78 5.18
CA ILE A 48 5.80 -2.49 5.70
C ILE A 48 6.54 -1.32 5.04
N ASN A 49 7.88 -1.37 5.00
CA ASN A 49 8.69 -0.29 4.44
C ASN A 49 8.43 -0.09 2.94
N ILE A 50 8.42 -1.18 2.15
CA ILE A 50 8.14 -1.12 0.71
C ILE A 50 6.76 -0.51 0.45
N ASN A 51 5.72 -0.99 1.14
CA ASN A 51 4.38 -0.47 0.92
C ASN A 51 4.24 0.99 1.39
N SER A 52 4.92 1.39 2.47
CA SER A 52 4.94 2.79 2.92
C SER A 52 5.57 3.72 1.88
N GLU A 53 6.68 3.31 1.26
CA GLU A 53 7.30 4.05 0.16
C GLU A 53 6.37 4.15 -1.05
N LEU A 54 5.70 3.06 -1.43
CA LEU A 54 4.75 3.04 -2.53
C LEU A 54 3.53 3.94 -2.28
N VAL A 55 3.04 4.00 -1.04
CA VAL A 55 1.98 4.95 -0.65
C VAL A 55 2.44 6.39 -0.83
N GLN A 56 3.65 6.73 -0.40
CA GLN A 56 4.19 8.09 -0.56
C GLN A 56 4.36 8.45 -2.04
N GLN A 57 4.97 7.57 -2.83
CA GLN A 57 5.14 7.78 -4.27
C GLN A 57 3.80 7.89 -4.99
N GLY A 58 2.85 7.01 -4.67
CA GLY A 58 1.50 7.03 -5.22
C GLY A 58 0.76 8.33 -4.90
N ARG A 59 0.85 8.84 -3.66
CA ARG A 59 0.26 10.15 -3.29
C ARG A 59 0.88 11.32 -4.07
N GLN A 60 2.19 11.30 -4.32
CA GLN A 60 2.85 12.31 -5.15
C GLN A 60 2.37 12.26 -6.61
N LEU A 61 2.19 11.06 -7.17
CA LEU A 61 1.63 10.89 -8.51
C LEU A 61 0.18 11.35 -8.57
N LEU A 62 -0.63 10.99 -7.58
CA LEU A 62 -2.05 11.37 -7.53
C LEU A 62 -2.19 12.89 -7.52
N LYS A 63 -1.38 13.59 -6.71
CA LYS A 63 -1.34 15.06 -6.67
C LYS A 63 -1.09 15.66 -8.06
N LYS A 64 -0.13 15.11 -8.84
CA LYS A 64 0.15 15.55 -10.21
C LYS A 64 -0.96 15.23 -11.22
N CYS A 65 -1.82 14.25 -10.93
CA CYS A 65 -2.93 13.89 -11.81
C CYS A 65 -4.19 14.74 -11.61
N ILE A 66 -4.33 15.41 -10.46
CA ILE A 66 -5.49 16.25 -10.10
C ILE A 66 -5.20 17.76 -10.12
N GLU A 67 -3.94 18.15 -10.34
CA GLU A 67 -3.51 19.52 -10.65
C GLU A 67 -3.71 19.86 -12.13
#